data_AF-A0A934AG84-F1
#
_entry.id   AF-A0A934AG84-F1
#
_cell.length_a   1.000
_cell.length_b   1.000
_cell.length_c   1.000
_cell.angle_alpha   90.00
_cell.angle_beta   90.00
_cell.angle_gamma   90.00
#
_symmetry.space_group_name_H-M   'P 1'
#
loop_
_entity.id
_entity.type
_entity.pdbx_description
1 polymer ?
#
loop_
_entity_poly.entity_id
_entity_poly.type
_entity_poly.pdbx_seq_one_letter_code
_entity_poly.pdbx_strand_id
1 'polypeptide(L)'
;MKMATLVSRLFEPMMVLTVLVAVGAIRSGLEGMALLQFLAFLFLGMTLPVSIFRYWIVKTGQVKDWDIHKRKDRIKPLGTLVLFTFFFVLVVSKFGNPFLVTLFVLLLIWIMGFFVLSLKIKASGHVGIMTLSVLLLMKWYGVSTLPLLVLPFLVAWARLIRKDHTLPEVLVGATWSILVSFIYSLIV
;
A
#
# COMPACT_ATOMS: atom_id res chain seq x y z
N MET A 1 11.77 -6.19 -21.04
CA MET A 1 12.30 -5.87 -19.69
C MET A 1 12.16 -4.40 -19.30
N LYS A 2 12.59 -3.42 -20.11
CA LYS A 2 12.50 -1.99 -19.76
C LYS A 2 11.07 -1.54 -19.36
N MET A 3 10.05 -1.98 -20.10
CA MET A 3 8.64 -1.66 -19.80
C MET A 3 8.18 -2.21 -18.44
N ALA A 4 8.44 -3.50 -18.14
CA ALA A 4 8.08 -4.08 -16.85
C ALA A 4 8.77 -3.38 -15.67
N THR A 5 10.00 -2.90 -15.85
CA THR A 5 10.70 -2.08 -14.86
C THR A 5 10.04 -0.72 -14.66
N LEU A 6 9.63 -0.05 -15.74
CA LEU A 6 8.90 1.21 -15.68
C LEU A 6 7.59 1.04 -14.91
N VAL A 7 6.78 0.04 -15.29
CA VAL A 7 5.51 -0.28 -14.61
C VAL A 7 5.74 -0.55 -13.12
N SER A 8 6.74 -1.36 -12.77
CA SER A 8 7.03 -1.69 -11.36
C SER A 8 7.44 -0.46 -10.55
N ARG A 9 8.19 0.48 -11.14
CA ARG A 9 8.62 1.71 -10.47
C ARG A 9 7.50 2.73 -10.35
N LEU A 10 6.65 2.85 -11.37
CA LEU A 10 5.52 3.77 -11.39
C LEU A 10 4.47 3.37 -10.34
N PHE A 11 4.19 2.07 -10.25
CA PHE A 11 3.23 1.50 -9.30
C PHE A 11 3.92 0.92 -8.07
N GLU A 12 4.92 1.64 -7.56
CA GLU A 12 5.57 1.30 -6.31
C GLU A 12 4.56 1.45 -5.15
N PRO A 13 4.55 0.52 -4.17
CA PRO A 13 3.56 0.48 -3.11
C PRO A 13 3.30 1.78 -2.36
N MET A 14 4.33 2.52 -1.99
CA MET A 14 4.18 3.78 -1.27
C MET A 14 3.57 4.86 -2.15
N MET A 15 3.91 4.90 -3.44
CA MET A 15 3.31 5.84 -4.38
C MET A 15 1.82 5.55 -4.58
N VAL A 16 1.48 4.28 -4.81
CA VAL A 16 0.08 3.83 -4.97
C VAL A 16 -0.73 4.13 -3.71
N LEU A 17 -0.17 3.85 -2.53
CA LEU A 17 -0.82 4.12 -1.25
C LEU A 17 -0.99 5.61 -0.98
N THR A 18 0.02 6.42 -1.31
CA THR A 18 -0.06 7.89 -1.18
C THR A 18 -1.21 8.45 -2.03
N VAL A 19 -1.31 8.01 -3.28
CA VAL A 19 -2.41 8.44 -4.18
C VAL A 19 -3.76 7.97 -3.64
N LEU A 20 -3.89 6.71 -3.22
CA LEU A 20 -5.13 6.18 -2.65
C LEU A 20 -5.60 7.01 -1.44
N VAL A 21 -4.70 7.31 -0.50
CA VAL A 21 -5.03 8.05 0.72
C VAL A 21 -5.36 9.50 0.41
N ALA A 22 -4.67 10.13 -0.54
CA ALA A 22 -5.01 11.48 -1.00
C ALA A 22 -6.42 11.53 -1.62
N VAL A 23 -6.75 10.56 -2.48
CA VAL A 23 -8.11 10.43 -3.03
C VAL A 23 -9.14 10.17 -1.93
N GLY A 24 -8.81 9.32 -0.95
CA GLY A 24 -9.64 9.07 0.23
C GLY A 24 -9.91 10.34 1.05
N ALA A 25 -8.90 11.20 1.21
CA ALA A 25 -9.06 12.49 1.90
C ALA A 25 -10.03 13.42 1.17
N ILE A 26 -9.91 13.54 -0.15
CA ILE A 26 -10.86 14.32 -0.97
C ILE A 26 -12.27 13.71 -0.84
N ARG A 27 -12.38 12.38 -0.95
CA ARG A 27 -13.67 11.67 -0.81
C ARG A 27 -14.32 11.85 0.55
N SER A 28 -13.52 12.05 1.59
CA SER A 28 -13.99 12.23 2.96
C SER A 28 -14.61 13.61 3.23
N GLY A 29 -14.56 14.54 2.26
CA GLY A 29 -15.03 15.91 2.40
C GLY A 29 -14.04 16.84 3.09
N LEU A 30 -12.77 16.44 3.25
CA LEU A 30 -11.73 17.39 3.64
C LEU A 30 -11.50 18.39 2.51
N GLU A 31 -11.54 19.68 2.84
CA GLU A 31 -11.36 20.77 1.88
C GLU A 31 -10.48 21.89 2.47
N GLY A 32 -10.11 22.85 1.61
CA GLY A 32 -9.36 24.05 2.00
C GLY A 32 -8.07 23.75 2.77
N MET A 33 -7.87 24.48 3.87
CA MET A 33 -6.67 24.35 4.70
C MET A 33 -6.54 22.97 5.37
N ALA A 34 -7.66 22.35 5.76
CA ALA A 34 -7.64 21.04 6.40
C ALA A 34 -7.15 19.95 5.44
N LEU A 35 -7.60 19.98 4.17
CA LEU A 35 -7.09 19.10 3.13
C LEU A 35 -5.60 19.35 2.88
N LEU A 36 -5.17 20.61 2.76
CA LEU A 36 -3.76 20.95 2.54
C LEU A 36 -2.87 20.44 3.67
N GLN A 37 -3.27 20.65 4.92
CA GLN A 37 -2.58 20.15 6.11
C GLN A 37 -2.50 18.63 6.11
N PHE A 38 -3.60 17.95 5.74
CA PHE A 38 -3.62 16.49 5.65
C PHE A 38 -2.70 15.98 4.54
N LEU A 39 -2.69 16.60 3.36
CA LEU A 39 -1.82 16.20 2.25
C LEU A 39 -0.33 16.46 2.57
N ALA A 40 -0.03 17.58 3.23
CA ALA A 40 1.30 17.86 3.73
C ALA A 40 1.73 16.81 4.77
N PHE A 41 0.86 16.46 5.70
CA PHE A 41 1.09 15.40 6.68
C PHE A 41 1.29 14.03 6.02
N LEU A 42 0.46 13.67 5.03
CA LEU A 42 0.58 12.43 4.27
C LEU A 42 1.95 12.35 3.59
N PHE A 43 2.36 13.41 2.90
CA PHE A 43 3.63 13.40 2.17
C PHE A 43 4.84 13.48 3.11
N LEU A 44 4.90 14.48 3.99
CA LEU A 44 6.04 14.76 4.86
C LEU A 44 6.13 13.80 6.05
N GLY A 45 4.99 13.33 6.54
CA GLY A 45 4.90 12.43 7.68
C GLY A 45 5.02 10.96 7.27
N MET A 46 4.34 10.55 6.20
CA MET A 46 4.25 9.13 5.83
C MET A 46 5.14 8.76 4.64
N THR A 47 4.91 9.37 3.47
CA THR A 47 5.57 8.95 2.22
C THR A 47 7.08 9.18 2.26
N LEU A 48 7.49 10.38 2.64
CA LEU A 48 8.89 10.79 2.64
C LEU A 48 9.71 10.02 3.70
N PRO A 49 9.31 9.93 4.99
CA PRO A 49 10.10 9.23 6.00
C PRO A 49 10.23 7.73 5.73
N VAL A 50 9.16 7.07 5.26
CA VAL A 50 9.23 5.65 4.89
C VAL A 50 10.18 5.43 3.71
N SER A 51 10.17 6.34 2.73
CA SER A 51 11.08 6.29 1.58
C SER A 51 12.55 6.52 1.99
N ILE A 52 12.80 7.47 2.88
CA ILE A 52 14.13 7.74 3.45
C ILE A 52 14.62 6.53 4.24
N PHE A 53 13.78 5.97 5.12
CA PHE A 53 14.12 4.79 5.90
C PHE A 53 14.47 3.61 5.00
N ARG A 54 13.66 3.36 3.96
CA ARG A 54 13.93 2.30 2.98
C ARG A 54 15.24 2.54 2.22
N TYR A 55 15.50 3.77 1.80
CA TYR A 55 16.77 4.13 1.16
C TYR A 55 17.96 3.88 2.11
N TRP A 56 17.83 4.25 3.38
CA TRP A 56 18.88 4.07 4.38
C TRP A 56 19.19 2.59 4.65
N ILE A 57 18.20 1.71 4.82
CA ILE A 57 18.44 0.27 5.04
C ILE A 57 19.10 -0.41 3.83
N VAL A 58 18.83 0.06 2.60
CA VAL A 58 19.49 -0.42 1.39
C VAL A 58 20.92 0.11 1.32
N LYS A 59 21.11 1.42 1.54
CA LYS A 59 22.44 2.06 1.50
C LYS A 59 23.40 1.51 2.53
N THR A 60 22.91 1.15 3.72
CA THR A 60 23.71 0.57 4.81
C THR A 60 23.92 -0.94 4.67
N GLY A 61 23.42 -1.57 3.60
CA GLY A 61 23.60 -3.00 3.34
C GLY A 61 22.79 -3.93 4.24
N GLN A 62 21.90 -3.39 5.09
CA GLN A 62 20.98 -4.20 5.91
C GLN A 62 20.02 -5.01 5.04
N VAL A 63 19.67 -4.48 3.86
CA VAL A 63 18.92 -5.18 2.83
C VAL A 63 19.66 -5.04 1.50
N LYS A 64 19.75 -6.14 0.74
CA LYS A 64 20.54 -6.19 -0.51
C LYS A 64 20.04 -5.23 -1.60
N ASP A 65 18.74 -5.03 -1.68
CA ASP A 65 18.12 -4.30 -2.78
C ASP A 65 16.79 -3.67 -2.38
N TRP A 66 16.33 -2.70 -3.19
CA TRP A 66 15.12 -1.94 -2.95
C TRP A 66 13.88 -2.83 -2.82
N ASP A 67 13.73 -3.85 -3.68
CA ASP A 67 12.54 -4.72 -3.75
C ASP A 67 12.53 -5.85 -2.70
N ILE A 68 13.58 -5.95 -1.89
CA ILE A 68 13.73 -6.89 -0.77
C ILE A 68 13.45 -8.32 -1.25
N HIS A 69 14.32 -8.81 -2.15
CA HIS A 69 14.14 -10.12 -2.78
C HIS A 69 14.20 -11.28 -1.78
N LYS A 70 15.01 -11.17 -0.73
CA LYS A 70 15.12 -12.17 0.32
C LYS A 70 13.99 -11.98 1.33
N ARG A 71 13.14 -13.00 1.48
CA ARG A 71 11.98 -12.96 2.40
C ARG A 71 12.37 -12.65 3.84
N LYS A 72 13.47 -13.21 4.34
CA LYS A 72 13.95 -12.99 5.71
C LYS A 72 14.31 -11.53 6.01
N ASP A 73 14.73 -10.78 4.98
CA ASP A 73 15.11 -9.37 5.11
C ASP A 73 13.86 -8.46 5.19
N ARG A 74 12.65 -9.00 5.00
CA ARG A 74 11.38 -8.25 5.05
C ARG A 74 10.87 -8.00 6.47
N ILE A 75 11.35 -8.75 7.47
CA ILE A 75 10.80 -8.68 8.83
C ILE A 75 10.98 -7.28 9.41
N LYS A 76 12.21 -6.75 9.37
CA LYS A 76 12.52 -5.41 9.87
C LYS A 76 11.71 -4.30 9.17
N PRO A 77 11.75 -4.17 7.83
CA PRO A 77 11.03 -3.07 7.15
C PRO A 77 9.50 -3.18 7.28
N LEU A 78 8.93 -4.38 7.18
CA LEU A 78 7.48 -4.54 7.35
C LEU A 78 7.06 -4.32 8.80
N GLY A 79 7.83 -4.79 9.78
CA GLY A 79 7.57 -4.53 11.20
C GLY A 79 7.65 -3.04 11.54
N THR A 80 8.66 -2.33 11.02
CA THR A 80 8.72 -0.86 11.13
C THR A 80 7.48 -0.22 10.50
N LEU A 81 7.05 -0.68 9.32
CA LEU A 81 5.87 -0.13 8.67
C LEU A 81 4.59 -0.36 9.48
N VAL A 82 4.41 -1.52 10.12
CA VAL A 82 3.29 -1.77 11.04
C VAL A 82 3.26 -0.73 12.17
N LEU A 83 4.40 -0.49 12.83
CA LEU A 83 4.50 0.50 13.92
C LEU A 83 4.21 1.92 13.43
N PHE A 84 4.74 2.29 12.26
CA PHE A 84 4.46 3.58 11.64
C PHE A 84 2.97 3.73 11.30
N THR A 85 2.36 2.72 10.67
CA THR A 85 0.92 2.75 10.34
C THR A 85 0.05 2.84 11.60
N PHE A 86 0.42 2.15 12.68
CA PHE A 86 -0.26 2.29 13.98
C PHE A 86 -0.18 3.73 14.51
N PHE A 87 1.01 4.34 14.48
CA PHE A 87 1.17 5.75 14.84
C PHE A 87 0.32 6.67 13.95
N PHE A 88 0.26 6.41 12.64
CA PHE A 88 -0.59 7.19 11.72
C PHE A 88 -2.07 7.10 12.06
N VAL A 89 -2.60 5.96 12.49
CA VAL A 89 -3.99 5.85 12.97
C VAL A 89 -4.25 6.85 14.10
N LEU A 90 -3.32 6.96 15.06
CA LEU A 90 -3.45 7.89 16.19
C LEU A 90 -3.41 9.35 15.74
N VAL A 91 -2.50 9.71 14.82
CA VAL A 91 -2.40 11.09 14.34
C VAL A 91 -3.58 11.48 13.45
N VAL A 92 -4.03 10.59 12.57
CA VAL A 92 -5.17 10.83 11.68
C VAL A 92 -6.45 11.09 12.48
N SER A 93 -6.61 10.47 13.67
CA SER A 93 -7.75 10.77 14.55
C SER A 93 -7.86 12.24 14.95
N LYS A 94 -6.74 13.00 14.94
CA LYS A 94 -6.72 14.43 15.28
C LYS A 94 -7.33 15.32 14.20
N PHE A 95 -7.52 14.81 12.99
CA PHE A 95 -8.25 15.51 11.93
C PHE A 95 -9.77 15.45 12.09
N GLY A 96 -10.28 14.70 13.09
CA GLY A 96 -11.72 14.64 13.37
C GLY A 96 -12.55 14.02 12.24
N ASN A 97 -11.92 13.28 11.31
CA ASN A 97 -12.57 12.68 10.15
C ASN A 97 -12.69 11.16 10.33
N PRO A 98 -13.87 10.62 10.67
CA PRO A 98 -14.04 9.19 10.94
C PRO A 98 -13.72 8.31 9.74
N PHE A 99 -14.01 8.78 8.51
CA PHE A 99 -13.70 8.03 7.30
C PHE A 99 -12.20 7.77 7.16
N LEU A 100 -11.38 8.80 7.40
CA LEU A 100 -9.92 8.67 7.36
C LEU A 100 -9.39 7.75 8.46
N VAL A 101 -9.95 7.82 9.66
CA VAL A 101 -9.60 6.87 10.74
C VAL A 101 -9.90 5.44 10.32
N THR A 102 -11.09 5.16 9.79
CA THR A 102 -11.47 3.83 9.30
C THR A 102 -10.55 3.37 8.16
N LEU A 103 -10.18 4.26 7.23
CA LEU A 103 -9.22 3.94 6.17
C LEU A 103 -7.86 3.55 6.74
N PHE A 104 -7.31 4.31 7.69
CA PHE A 104 -6.01 3.99 8.28
C PHE A 104 -6.05 2.73 9.16
N VAL A 105 -7.15 2.46 9.85
CA VAL A 105 -7.36 1.18 10.56
C VAL A 105 -7.39 0.02 9.58
N LEU A 106 -8.05 0.16 8.42
CA LEU A 106 -8.04 -0.85 7.37
C LEU A 106 -6.62 -1.10 6.84
N LEU A 107 -5.86 -0.03 6.59
CA LEU A 107 -4.47 -0.14 6.16
C LEU A 107 -3.58 -0.80 7.21
N LEU A 108 -3.84 -0.54 8.50
CA LEU A 108 -3.17 -1.21 9.61
C LEU A 108 -3.46 -2.72 9.62
N ILE A 109 -4.74 -3.11 9.49
CA ILE A 109 -5.14 -4.51 9.38
C ILE A 109 -4.45 -5.17 8.17
N TRP A 110 -4.44 -4.47 7.03
CA TRP A 110 -3.80 -4.96 5.82
C TRP A 110 -2.31 -5.22 6.02
N ILE A 111 -1.56 -4.25 6.57
CA ILE A 111 -0.11 -4.39 6.74
C ILE A 111 0.26 -5.40 7.82
N MET A 112 -0.54 -5.51 8.89
CA MET A 112 -0.34 -6.53 9.93
C MET A 112 -0.52 -7.93 9.36
N GLY A 113 -1.60 -8.20 8.63
CA GLY A 113 -1.79 -9.51 8.01
C GLY A 113 -0.78 -9.77 6.90
N PHE A 114 -0.40 -8.76 6.11
CA PHE A 114 0.65 -8.90 5.10
C PHE A 114 2.03 -9.21 5.72
N PHE A 115 2.34 -8.62 6.89
CA PHE A 115 3.53 -8.93 7.67
C PHE A 115 3.52 -10.39 8.11
N VAL A 116 2.43 -10.88 8.71
CA VAL A 116 2.28 -12.28 9.13
C VAL A 116 2.40 -13.24 7.94
N LEU A 117 1.74 -12.94 6.82
CA LEU A 117 1.86 -13.73 5.59
C LEU A 117 3.32 -13.78 5.09
N SER A 118 4.03 -12.65 5.18
CA SER A 118 5.45 -12.54 4.79
C SER A 118 6.38 -13.41 5.64
N LEU A 119 5.96 -13.86 6.82
CA LEU A 119 6.69 -14.83 7.64
C LEU A 119 6.66 -16.26 7.06
N LYS A 120 5.74 -16.57 6.13
CA LYS A 120 5.63 -17.89 5.50
C LYS A 120 5.88 -17.85 3.99
N ILE A 121 5.32 -16.87 3.29
CA ILE A 121 5.39 -16.74 1.84
C ILE A 121 5.84 -15.33 1.43
N LYS A 122 6.64 -15.21 0.38
CA LYS A 122 7.09 -13.90 -0.14
C LYS A 122 5.97 -13.25 -0.98
N ALA A 123 4.83 -12.98 -0.36
CA ALA A 123 3.67 -12.36 -1.03
C ALA A 123 4.06 -11.05 -1.73
N SER A 124 3.40 -10.74 -2.86
CA SER A 124 3.67 -9.52 -3.61
C SER A 124 2.94 -8.32 -3.04
N GLY A 125 3.68 -7.42 -2.38
CA GLY A 125 3.12 -6.17 -1.85
C GLY A 125 2.67 -5.20 -2.95
N HIS A 126 3.35 -5.21 -4.11
CA HIS A 126 2.97 -4.39 -5.27
C HIS A 126 1.59 -4.77 -5.80
N VAL A 127 1.36 -6.07 -6.02
CA VAL A 127 0.06 -6.56 -6.49
C VAL A 127 -0.99 -6.38 -5.41
N GLY A 128 -0.66 -6.69 -4.16
CA GLY A 128 -1.60 -6.55 -3.04
C GLY A 128 -2.11 -5.12 -2.88
N ILE A 129 -1.22 -4.13 -2.73
CA ILE A 129 -1.65 -2.75 -2.53
C ILE A 129 -2.38 -2.18 -3.76
N MET A 130 -1.96 -2.53 -4.98
CA MET A 130 -2.68 -2.14 -6.19
C MET A 130 -4.10 -2.74 -6.22
N THR A 131 -4.24 -4.01 -5.84
CA THR A 131 -5.53 -4.69 -5.74
C THR A 131 -6.41 -4.00 -4.70
N LEU A 132 -5.89 -3.74 -3.49
CA LEU A 132 -6.63 -3.05 -2.44
C LEU A 132 -7.10 -1.67 -2.92
N SER A 133 -6.19 -0.88 -3.52
CA SER A 133 -6.50 0.47 -4.00
C SER A 133 -7.62 0.47 -5.02
N VAL A 134 -7.55 -0.41 -6.03
CA VAL A 134 -8.59 -0.46 -7.06
C VAL A 134 -9.94 -0.89 -6.49
N LEU A 135 -9.97 -1.90 -5.59
CA LEU A 135 -11.23 -2.33 -4.97
C LEU A 135 -11.85 -1.24 -4.08
N LEU A 136 -11.03 -0.48 -3.35
CA LEU A 136 -11.53 0.66 -2.57
C LEU A 136 -12.05 1.78 -3.46
N LEU A 137 -11.35 2.11 -4.55
CA LEU A 137 -11.84 3.09 -5.53
C LEU A 137 -13.18 2.65 -6.15
N MET A 138 -13.33 1.37 -6.47
CA MET A 138 -14.61 0.79 -6.92
C MET A 138 -15.71 0.91 -5.88
N LYS A 139 -15.41 0.68 -4.60
CA LYS A 139 -16.37 0.89 -3.51
C LYS A 139 -16.75 2.37 -3.37
N TRP A 140 -15.81 3.30 -3.53
CA TRP A 140 -16.03 4.73 -3.31
C TRP A 140 -16.71 5.45 -4.47
N TYR A 141 -16.46 5.04 -5.71
CA TYR A 141 -16.88 5.74 -6.94
C TYR A 141 -17.68 4.85 -7.91
N GLY A 142 -17.89 3.58 -7.57
CA GLY A 142 -18.73 2.65 -8.32
C GLY A 142 -18.15 2.26 -9.69
N VAL A 143 -19.07 1.93 -10.61
CA VAL A 143 -18.82 1.34 -11.93
C VAL A 143 -17.87 2.19 -12.80
N SER A 144 -17.82 3.51 -12.58
CA SER A 144 -16.94 4.44 -13.29
C SER A 144 -15.44 4.09 -13.17
N THR A 145 -15.06 3.36 -12.12
CA THR A 145 -13.67 2.95 -11.88
C THR A 145 -13.34 1.53 -12.37
N LEU A 146 -14.29 0.82 -13.00
CA LEU A 146 -14.06 -0.51 -13.58
C LEU A 146 -12.80 -0.59 -14.47
N PRO A 147 -12.49 0.41 -15.32
CA PRO A 147 -11.27 0.35 -16.14
C PRO A 147 -9.98 0.18 -15.32
N LEU A 148 -9.97 0.60 -14.05
CA LEU A 148 -8.80 0.46 -13.17
C LEU A 148 -8.52 -0.99 -12.77
N LEU A 149 -9.46 -1.93 -12.96
CA LEU A 149 -9.23 -3.36 -12.72
C LEU A 149 -8.08 -3.93 -13.55
N VAL A 150 -7.70 -3.29 -14.66
CA VAL A 150 -6.54 -3.69 -15.46
C VAL A 150 -5.21 -3.51 -14.70
N LEU A 151 -5.14 -2.57 -13.75
CA LEU A 151 -3.89 -2.20 -13.10
C LEU A 151 -3.28 -3.32 -12.24
N PRO A 152 -4.03 -4.04 -11.37
CA PRO A 152 -3.50 -5.22 -10.68
C PRO A 152 -2.90 -6.26 -11.63
N PHE A 153 -3.53 -6.53 -12.78
CA PHE A 153 -3.01 -7.48 -13.77
C PHE A 153 -1.75 -6.95 -14.45
N LEU A 154 -1.70 -5.67 -14.78
CA LEU A 154 -0.52 -5.03 -15.37
C LEU A 154 0.68 -5.07 -14.41
N VAL A 155 0.45 -4.79 -13.12
CA VAL A 155 1.47 -4.88 -12.08
C VAL A 155 1.90 -6.32 -11.87
N ALA A 156 0.95 -7.28 -11.82
CA ALA A 156 1.26 -8.70 -11.71
C ALA A 156 2.14 -9.19 -12.88
N TRP A 157 1.78 -8.85 -14.11
CA TRP A 157 2.59 -9.14 -15.30
C TRP A 157 4.02 -8.60 -15.16
N ALA A 158 4.17 -7.35 -14.72
CA ALA A 158 5.49 -6.75 -14.55
C ALA A 158 6.35 -7.51 -13.52
N ARG A 159 5.77 -7.93 -12.39
CA ARG A 159 6.47 -8.68 -11.34
C ARG A 159 6.86 -10.09 -11.78
N LEU A 160 6.01 -10.76 -12.56
CA LEU A 160 6.29 -12.09 -13.10
C LEU A 160 7.38 -12.05 -14.18
N ILE A 161 7.29 -11.12 -15.14
CA ILE A 161 8.29 -10.98 -16.22
C ILE A 161 9.67 -10.59 -15.67
N ARG A 162 9.72 -9.78 -14.61
CA ARG A 162 10.97 -9.43 -13.93
C ARG A 162 11.51 -10.55 -13.06
N LYS A 163 10.74 -11.63 -12.87
CA LYS A 163 11.04 -12.76 -11.98
C LYS A 163 11.23 -12.34 -10.53
N ASP A 164 10.62 -11.22 -10.15
CA ASP A 164 10.68 -10.74 -8.77
C ASP A 164 9.78 -11.58 -7.85
N HIS A 165 8.73 -12.18 -8.44
CA HIS A 165 7.75 -13.05 -7.78
C HIS A 165 7.32 -14.23 -8.64
N THR A 166 6.83 -15.28 -7.98
CA THR A 166 6.12 -16.40 -8.63
C THR A 166 4.61 -16.15 -8.71
N LEU A 167 3.89 -16.91 -9.52
CA LEU A 167 2.42 -16.80 -9.60
C LEU A 167 1.73 -17.03 -8.25
N PRO A 168 2.07 -18.05 -7.43
CA PRO A 168 1.48 -18.19 -6.10
C PRO A 168 1.73 -16.99 -5.18
N GLU A 169 2.92 -16.39 -5.22
CA GLU A 169 3.24 -15.19 -4.42
C GLU A 169 2.42 -13.96 -4.83
N VAL A 170 2.15 -13.82 -6.13
CA VAL A 170 1.27 -12.80 -6.70
C VAL A 170 -0.17 -13.03 -6.25
N LEU A 171 -0.67 -14.26 -6.38
CA LEU A 171 -2.04 -14.63 -6.00
C LEU A 171 -2.27 -14.40 -4.51
N VAL A 172 -1.36 -14.82 -3.63
CA VAL A 172 -1.52 -14.57 -2.18
C VAL A 172 -1.61 -13.08 -1.86
N GLY A 173 -0.82 -12.23 -2.51
CA GLY A 173 -0.90 -10.78 -2.32
C GLY A 173 -2.26 -10.20 -2.75
N ALA A 174 -2.76 -10.64 -3.90
CA ALA A 174 -4.07 -10.24 -4.40
C ALA A 174 -5.21 -10.74 -3.50
N THR A 175 -5.22 -12.03 -3.17
CA THR A 175 -6.25 -12.66 -2.32
C THR A 175 -6.31 -12.02 -0.94
N TRP A 176 -5.16 -11.74 -0.30
CA TRP A 176 -5.15 -11.02 0.98
C TRP A 176 -5.86 -9.66 0.88
N SER A 177 -5.63 -8.94 -0.20
CA SER A 177 -6.21 -7.61 -0.41
C SER A 177 -7.71 -7.67 -0.74
N ILE A 178 -8.15 -8.71 -1.47
CA ILE A 178 -9.58 -9.00 -1.68
C ILE A 178 -10.27 -9.29 -0.35
N LEU A 179 -9.67 -10.12 0.51
CA LEU A 179 -10.22 -10.44 1.83
C LEU A 179 -10.36 -9.20 2.72
N VAL A 180 -9.32 -8.36 2.76
CA VAL A 180 -9.35 -7.12 3.53
C VAL A 180 -10.39 -6.13 2.98
N SER A 181 -10.50 -5.99 1.66
CA SER A 181 -11.52 -5.16 1.03
C SER A 181 -12.94 -5.67 1.29
N PHE A 182 -13.13 -6.99 1.34
CA PHE A 182 -14.39 -7.60 1.71
C PHE A 182 -14.75 -7.28 3.17
N ILE A 183 -13.80 -7.44 4.12
CA ILE A 183 -14.00 -7.06 5.52
C ILE A 183 -14.40 -5.58 5.63
N TYR A 184 -13.72 -4.68 4.92
CA TYR A 184 -14.09 -3.26 4.88
C TYR A 184 -15.54 -3.04 4.47
N SER A 185 -16.02 -3.80 3.47
CA SER A 185 -17.40 -3.69 2.98
C SER A 185 -18.46 -4.19 3.96
N LEU A 186 -18.07 -4.93 5.00
CA LEU A 186 -18.98 -5.37 6.07
C LEU A 186 -19.09 -4.36 7.22
N ILE A 187 -18.13 -3.45 7.35
CA ILE A 187 -18.04 -2.49 8.46
C ILE A 187 -18.36 -1.05 8.04
N VAL A 188 -18.56 -0.79 6.74
CA VAL A 188 -18.92 0.52 6.14
C VAL A 188 -20.04 0.37 5.13
#